data_AF-A0A0L9YAU9-F1
#
_entry.id   AF-A0A0L9YAU9-F1
#
_cell.length_a   1.000
_cell.length_b   1.000
_cell.length_c   1.000
_cell.angle_alpha   90.00
_cell.angle_beta   90.00
_cell.angle_gamma   90.00
#
_symmetry.space_group_name_H-M   'P 1'
#
loop_
_entity.id
_entity.type
_entity.pdbx_description
1 polymer ?
#
loop_
_entity_poly.entity_id
_entity_poly.type
_entity_poly.pdbx_seq_one_letter_code
_entity_poly.pdbx_strand_id
1 'polypeptide(L)'
;MEKGDEKKTALEVPVQEQFKDIYPTRLKIINKINNGRTIINDHIIVDSSEAIEIEIQINDSRYDKKQVRESIKIACQKLVQYFD
;
A
#
# COMPACT_ATOMS: atom_id res chain seq x y z
N MET A 1 34.63 -37.75 -41.01
CA MET A 1 33.73 -38.57 -40.16
C MET A 1 34.20 -38.29 -38.74
N GLU A 2 33.44 -37.72 -37.80
CA GLU A 2 32.00 -37.60 -37.59
C GLU A 2 31.66 -36.28 -36.86
N LYS A 3 30.43 -35.83 -37.13
CA LYS A 3 29.46 -34.95 -36.45
C LYS A 3 29.81 -34.40 -35.05
N GLY A 4 29.56 -33.11 -34.79
CA GLY A 4 28.27 -32.59 -34.25
C GLY A 4 28.52 -32.23 -32.77
N ASP A 5 27.97 -31.22 -32.11
CA ASP A 5 26.79 -30.40 -32.30
C ASP A 5 26.97 -29.11 -31.47
N GLU A 6 26.20 -28.10 -31.83
CA GLU A 6 26.17 -26.78 -31.20
C GLU A 6 25.64 -26.76 -29.76
N LYS A 7 25.94 -25.64 -29.07
CA LYS A 7 25.13 -24.97 -28.02
C LYS A 7 25.00 -25.65 -26.65
N LYS A 8 25.41 -24.94 -25.61
CA LYS A 8 24.55 -23.94 -24.95
C LYS A 8 25.33 -23.17 -23.90
N THR A 9 25.29 -21.85 -24.05
CA THR A 9 25.65 -20.83 -23.08
C THR A 9 24.90 -21.10 -21.77
N ALA A 10 25.60 -21.55 -20.73
CA ALA A 10 25.14 -21.35 -19.37
C ALA A 10 25.52 -19.90 -19.00
N LEU A 11 24.69 -18.95 -19.46
CA LEU A 11 24.60 -17.68 -18.76
C LEU A 11 24.05 -18.03 -17.38
N GLU A 12 24.95 -18.22 -16.42
CA GLU A 12 24.64 -18.11 -15.01
C GLU A 12 24.13 -16.68 -14.83
N VAL A 13 22.82 -16.51 -15.04
CA VAL A 13 22.13 -15.29 -14.67
C VAL A 13 22.35 -15.21 -13.16
N PRO A 14 23.12 -14.23 -12.67
CA PRO A 14 23.27 -14.10 -11.24
C PRO A 14 21.85 -13.88 -10.73
N VAL A 15 21.42 -14.73 -9.80
CA VAL A 15 20.22 -14.53 -8.98
C VAL A 15 20.54 -13.34 -8.06
N GLN A 16 20.74 -12.18 -8.66
CA GLN A 16 20.70 -10.88 -8.01
C GLN A 16 19.23 -10.66 -7.70
N GLU A 17 18.81 -11.28 -6.59
CA GLU A 17 17.85 -10.75 -5.63
C GLU A 17 16.89 -9.72 -6.25
N GLN A 18 16.00 -10.20 -7.12
CA GLN A 18 14.77 -9.49 -7.44
C GLN A 18 13.86 -9.58 -6.22
N PHE A 19 14.26 -8.95 -5.11
CA PHE A 19 13.28 -8.45 -4.17
C PHE A 19 12.54 -7.33 -4.92
N LYS A 20 11.59 -7.73 -5.79
CA LYS A 20 10.55 -6.83 -6.29
C LYS A 20 10.07 -6.05 -5.09
N ASP A 21 10.21 -4.73 -5.09
CA ASP A 21 9.79 -3.83 -4.03
C ASP A 21 8.49 -4.32 -3.34
N ILE A 22 8.63 -5.09 -2.26
CA ILE A 22 7.49 -5.70 -1.60
C ILE A 22 6.85 -4.60 -0.75
N TYR A 23 5.57 -4.37 -0.97
CA TYR A 23 4.76 -3.47 -0.15
C TYR A 23 3.59 -4.24 0.48
N PRO A 24 3.09 -3.80 1.64
CA PRO A 24 1.92 -4.41 2.26
C PRO A 24 0.69 -4.24 1.35
N THR A 25 -0.06 -5.31 1.15
CA THR A 25 -1.33 -5.30 0.41
C THR A 25 -2.52 -4.98 1.29
N ARG A 26 -2.34 -4.90 2.61
CA ARG A 26 -3.37 -4.51 3.56
C ARG A 26 -2.78 -3.50 4.53
N LEU A 27 -3.39 -2.31 4.59
CA LEU A 27 -3.00 -1.25 5.51
C LEU A 27 -4.23 -0.78 6.27
N LYS A 28 -4.08 -0.57 7.58
CA LYS A 28 -5.09 0.07 8.43
C LYS A 28 -4.48 1.34 8.98
N ILE A 29 -5.15 2.46 8.75
CA ILE A 29 -4.75 3.78 9.23
C ILE A 29 -5.82 4.24 10.21
N ILE A 30 -5.42 4.48 11.46
CA ILE A 30 -6.28 4.98 12.51
C ILE A 30 -5.89 6.42 12.78
N ASN A 31 -6.86 7.32 12.87
CA ASN A 31 -6.62 8.70 13.20
C ASN A 31 -7.58 9.19 14.28
N LYS A 32 -7.07 10.12 15.09
CA LYS A 32 -7.79 10.73 16.21
C LYS A 32 -8.40 12.07 15.80
N ILE A 33 -9.50 12.44 16.45
CA ILE A 33 -10.07 13.80 16.41
C ILE A 33 -9.75 14.50 17.73
N ASN A 34 -9.44 15.80 17.72
CA ASN A 34 -9.23 16.62 18.93
C ASN A 34 -8.29 15.98 19.96
N ASN A 35 -7.11 15.52 19.52
CA ASN A 35 -6.12 14.86 20.37
C ASN A 35 -6.61 13.59 21.10
N GLY A 36 -7.71 12.99 20.66
CA GLY A 36 -8.24 11.74 21.21
C GLY A 36 -9.37 11.93 22.21
N ARG A 37 -9.82 13.17 22.46
CA ARG A 37 -11.03 13.45 23.24
C ARG A 37 -11.80 14.59 22.59
N THR A 38 -13.08 14.38 22.36
CA THR A 38 -13.94 15.42 21.78
C THR A 38 -15.20 15.62 22.59
N ILE A 39 -15.71 16.85 22.59
CA ILE A 39 -16.99 17.22 23.20
C ILE A 39 -17.99 17.33 22.07
N ILE A 40 -19.01 16.47 22.05
CA ILE A 40 -20.03 16.49 20.97
C ILE A 40 -21.13 17.50 21.29
N ASN A 41 -21.46 17.65 22.58
CA ASN A 41 -22.37 18.65 23.16
C ASN A 41 -21.88 18.96 24.59
N ASP A 42 -22.37 20.03 25.23
CA ASP A 42 -21.88 20.59 26.52
C ASP A 42 -21.63 19.61 27.68
N HIS A 43 -22.11 18.36 27.60
CA HIS A 43 -21.98 17.35 28.64
C HIS A 43 -21.45 15.98 28.19
N ILE A 44 -21.19 15.76 26.89
CA ILE A 44 -20.75 14.45 26.38
C ILE A 44 -19.31 14.54 25.88
N ILE A 45 -18.41 13.97 26.67
CA ILE A 45 -17.02 13.72 26.27
C ILE A 45 -16.93 12.32 25.68
N VAL A 46 -16.45 12.23 24.44
CA VAL A 46 -16.24 10.96 23.74
C VAL A 46 -14.75 10.72 23.56
N ASP A 47 -14.33 9.47 23.74
CA ASP A 47 -13.01 9.01 23.33
C ASP A 47 -12.95 8.99 21.81
N SER A 48 -12.10 9.86 21.27
CA SER A 48 -11.90 10.03 19.83
C SER A 48 -10.48 9.64 19.41
N SER A 49 -9.79 8.82 20.21
CA SER A 49 -8.43 8.34 19.91
C SER A 49 -8.36 7.47 18.67
N GLU A 50 -9.44 6.75 18.36
CA GLU A 50 -9.62 5.93 17.16
C GLU A 50 -10.86 6.35 16.35
N ALA A 51 -11.13 7.66 16.29
CA ALA A 51 -12.37 8.19 15.71
C ALA A 51 -12.53 7.93 14.21
N ILE A 52 -11.43 7.82 13.46
CA ILE A 52 -11.44 7.60 12.01
C ILE A 52 -10.55 6.39 11.70
N GLU A 53 -11.12 5.42 11.00
CA GLU A 53 -10.42 4.25 10.49
C GLU A 53 -10.52 4.20 8.97
N ILE A 54 -9.38 4.01 8.30
CA ILE A 54 -9.30 3.80 6.86
C ILE A 54 -8.54 2.50 6.61
N GLU A 55 -9.20 1.56 5.92
CA GLU A 55 -8.59 0.33 5.45
C GLU A 55 -8.32 0.40 3.94
N ILE A 56 -7.08 0.09 3.55
CA ILE A 56 -6.65 0.01 2.16
C ILE A 56 -6.29 -1.44 1.86
N GLN A 57 -6.99 -2.02 0.89
CA GLN A 57 -6.72 -3.36 0.37
C GLN A 57 -6.27 -3.27 -1.08
N ILE A 58 -5.09 -3.81 -1.36
CA ILE A 58 -4.52 -3.98 -2.69
C ILE A 58 -4.64 -5.46 -3.04
N ASN A 59 -5.30 -5.75 -4.14
CA ASN A 59 -5.61 -7.13 -4.55
C ASN A 59 -4.39 -7.92 -5.05
N ASP A 60 -3.31 -7.26 -5.44
CA ASP A 60 -2.08 -7.91 -5.93
C ASP A 60 -0.83 -7.08 -5.59
N SER A 61 0.23 -7.70 -5.09
CA SER A 61 1.49 -7.02 -4.74
C SER A 61 2.45 -6.87 -5.92
N ARG A 62 2.10 -7.39 -7.10
CA ARG A 62 2.96 -7.37 -8.29
C ARG A 62 2.85 -6.08 -9.10
N TYR A 63 1.95 -5.15 -8.74
CA TYR A 63 1.84 -3.85 -9.40
C TYR A 63 3.05 -2.97 -9.12
N ASP A 64 3.34 -2.06 -10.05
CA ASP A 64 4.38 -1.05 -9.86
C ASP A 64 4.04 -0.13 -8.67
N LYS A 65 5.01 0.04 -7.78
CA LYS A 65 4.83 0.79 -6.52
C LYS A 65 4.47 2.25 -6.75
N LYS A 66 4.93 2.89 -7.83
CA LYS A 66 4.57 4.28 -8.16
C LYS A 66 3.12 4.36 -8.63
N GLN A 67 2.66 3.40 -9.42
CA GLN A 67 1.26 3.31 -9.83
C GLN A 67 0.35 3.13 -8.62
N VAL A 68 0.67 2.19 -7.72
CA VAL A 68 -0.07 1.98 -6.47
C VAL A 68 -0.13 3.26 -5.64
N ARG A 69 1.00 3.96 -5.48
CA ARG A 69 1.06 5.23 -4.75
C ARG A 69 0.13 6.29 -5.35
N GLU A 70 0.15 6.48 -6.67
CA GLU A 70 -0.69 7.47 -7.33
C GLU A 70 -2.18 7.11 -7.23
N SER A 71 -2.53 5.83 -7.39
CA SER A 71 -3.89 5.35 -7.21
C SER A 71 -4.41 5.57 -5.79
N ILE A 72 -3.61 5.28 -4.76
CA ILE A 72 -3.97 5.54 -3.36
C ILE A 72 -4.17 7.04 -3.13
N LYS A 73 -3.27 7.88 -3.65
CA LYS A 73 -3.38 9.34 -3.54
C LYS A 73 -4.70 9.86 -4.13
N ILE A 74 -5.07 9.41 -5.34
CA ILE A 74 -6.33 9.79 -5.98
C ILE A 74 -7.53 9.34 -5.13
N ALA A 75 -7.49 8.12 -4.59
CA ALA A 75 -8.56 7.61 -3.73
C ALA A 75 -8.72 8.45 -2.44
N CYS A 76 -7.61 8.78 -1.77
CA CYS A 76 -7.63 9.64 -0.59
C CYS A 76 -8.12 11.07 -0.91
N GLN A 77 -7.75 11.63 -2.07
CA GLN A 77 -8.25 12.93 -2.50
C GLN A 77 -9.78 12.93 -2.67
N LYS A 78 -10.34 11.89 -3.29
CA LYS A 78 -11.81 11.73 -3.40
C LYS A 78 -12.47 11.59 -2.04
N LEU A 79 -11.84 10.89 -1.09
CA LEU A 79 -12.35 10.76 0.27
C LEU A 79 -12.45 12.12 0.96
N VAL A 80 -11.44 12.97 0.82
CA VAL A 80 -11.44 14.32 1.42
C VAL A 80 -12.54 15.20 0.81
N GLN A 81 -12.80 15.11 -0.49
CA GLN A 81 -13.85 15.88 -1.17
C GLN A 81 -15.28 15.65 -0.63
N TYR A 82 -15.53 14.60 0.15
CA TYR A 82 -16.84 14.40 0.79
C TYR A 82 -17.08 15.31 2.00
N PHE A 83 -16.02 15.96 2.52
CA PHE A 83 -16.06 16.78 3.73
C PHE A 83 -15.79 18.27 3.46
N ASP A 84 -15.48 18.63 2.22
CA ASP A 84 -15.34 20.01 1.72
C ASP A 84 -16.67 20.49 1.10
#